data_AF-A0A8J4L9D9-F1
#
_entry.id   AF-A0A8J4L9D9-F1
#
_cell.length_a   1.000
_cell.length_b   1.000
_cell.length_c   1.000
_cell.angle_alpha   90.00
_cell.angle_beta   90.00
_cell.angle_gamma   90.00
#
_symmetry.space_group_name_H-M   'P 1'
#
loop_
_entity.id
_entity.type
_entity.pdbx_description
1 polymer ?
#
loop_
_entity_poly.entity_id
_entity_poly.type
_entity_poly.pdbx_seq_one_letter_code
_entity_poly.pdbx_strand_id
1 'polypeptide(L)' 'QGVGAEGVSVSPEAGVRALCHSRVGYKALTSPHVTPLTLHNVPQRIRICLDCQEGRVVVF' A
#
# COMPACT_ATOMS: atom_id res chain seq x y z
N GLN A 1 11.04 -20.80 -8.26
CA GLN A 1 11.74 -20.40 -7.02
C GLN A 1 11.75 -18.88 -7.01
N GLY A 2 10.73 -18.26 -6.40
CA GLY A 2 10.63 -16.80 -6.38
C GLY A 2 11.53 -16.26 -5.28
N VAL A 3 12.45 -15.36 -5.63
CA VAL A 3 13.28 -14.64 -4.68
C VAL A 3 12.38 -13.92 -3.67
N GLY A 4 12.38 -14.39 -2.42
CA GLY A 4 11.82 -13.61 -1.31
C GLY A 4 12.73 -12.41 -1.11
N ALA A 5 12.22 -11.21 -1.32
CA ALA A 5 12.91 -10.00 -0.87
C ALA A 5 13.17 -10.16 0.63
N GLU A 6 14.43 -10.03 1.03
CA GLU A 6 14.85 -9.84 2.42
C GLU A 6 13.87 -8.86 3.08
N GLY A 7 13.20 -9.29 4.14
CA GLY A 7 11.95 -8.69 4.61
C GLY A 7 12.13 -7.24 5.07
N VAL A 8 11.93 -6.29 4.17
CA VAL A 8 11.67 -4.91 4.55
C VAL A 8 10.41 -4.93 5.42
N SER A 9 10.58 -4.60 6.70
CA SER A 9 9.46 -4.40 7.61
C SER A 9 8.69 -3.17 7.14
N VAL A 10 7.58 -3.40 6.42
CA VAL A 10 6.65 -2.35 6.01
C VAL A 10 5.76 -2.04 7.21
N SER A 11 6.31 -1.31 8.18
CA SER A 11 5.60 -0.87 9.40
C SER A 11 5.04 0.54 9.20
N PRO A 12 3.71 0.73 9.28
CA PRO A 12 3.11 2.05 9.25
C PRO A 12 3.56 2.95 10.40
N GLU A 13 3.93 2.37 11.53
CA GLU A 13 4.42 3.05 12.73
C GLU A 13 5.81 3.68 12.49
N ALA A 14 6.59 3.12 11.56
CA ALA A 14 7.86 3.70 11.10
C ALA A 14 7.68 4.84 10.08
N GLY A 15 6.45 5.33 9.87
CA GLY A 15 6.13 6.41 8.94
C GLY A 15 5.99 5.95 7.48
N VAL A 16 6.03 4.64 7.22
CA VAL A 16 5.85 4.08 5.88
C VAL A 16 4.38 4.07 5.51
N ARG A 17 4.04 4.58 4.33
CA ARG A 17 2.69 4.44 3.74
C ARG A 17 2.79 3.54 2.52
N ALA A 18 2.03 2.45 2.53
CA ALA A 18 2.13 1.43 1.50
C ALA A 18 0.77 0.85 1.09
N LEU A 19 0.73 0.25 -0.09
CA LEU A 19 -0.38 -0.56 -0.57
C LEU A 19 0.04 -2.04 -0.55
N CYS A 20 -0.74 -2.88 0.13
CA CYS A 20 -0.51 -4.32 0.20
C CYS A 20 -1.55 -5.06 -0.65
N HIS A 21 -1.10 -6.05 -1.43
CA HIS A 21 -1.96 -7.00 -2.13
C HIS A 21 -1.75 -8.40 -1.55
N SER A 22 -2.83 -9.05 -1.12
CA SER A 22 -2.81 -10.37 -0.48
C SER A 22 -4.01 -11.22 -0.93
N ARG A 23 -4.11 -12.47 -0.45
CA ARG A 23 -5.26 -13.36 -0.77
C ARG A 23 -6.62 -12.78 -0.39
N VAL A 24 -6.67 -11.82 0.54
CA VAL A 24 -7.91 -11.17 1.00
C VAL A 24 -8.15 -9.81 0.32
N GLY A 25 -7.42 -9.51 -0.76
CA GLY A 25 -7.56 -8.27 -1.52
C GLY A 25 -6.48 -7.23 -1.19
N TYR A 26 -6.83 -5.97 -1.43
CA TYR A 26 -5.94 -4.82 -1.29
C TYR A 26 -6.15 -4.11 0.05
N LYS A 27 -5.05 -3.64 0.66
CA LYS A 27 -5.08 -2.90 1.93
C LYS A 27 -4.14 -1.70 1.86
N ALA A 28 -4.60 -0.55 2.34
CA ALA A 28 -3.73 0.57 2.66
C ALA A 28 -3.10 0.32 4.04
N LEU A 29 -1.77 0.32 4.09
CA LEU A 29 -0.97 0.21 5.30
C LEU A 29 -0.62 1.64 5.74
N THR A 30 -1.38 2.15 6.71
CA THR A 30 -1.24 3.50 7.28
C THR A 30 -1.36 3.43 8.79
N SER A 31 -0.63 4.27 9.53
CA SER A 31 -0.81 4.35 10.99
C SER A 31 -1.96 5.30 11.31
N PRO A 32 -2.82 4.99 12.30
CA PRO A 32 -2.82 3.80 13.16
C PRO A 32 -3.65 2.62 12.62
N HIS A 33 -4.16 2.71 11.39
CA HIS A 33 -5.16 1.78 10.87
C HIS A 33 -4.82 1.22 9.49
N VAL A 34 -4.86 -0.10 9.39
CA VAL A 34 -4.89 -0.81 8.11
C VAL A 34 -6.29 -0.75 7.54
N THR A 35 -6.43 -0.19 6.33
CA THR A 35 -7.73 0.03 5.70
C THR A 35 -7.90 -0.91 4.49
N PRO A 36 -8.86 -1.86 4.51
CA PRO A 36 -9.20 -2.65 3.33
C PRO A 36 -9.73 -1.75 2.22
N LEU A 37 -9.26 -1.97 0.98
CA LEU A 37 -9.74 -1.24 -0.19
C LEU A 37 -10.73 -2.10 -0.96
N THR A 38 -11.90 -1.52 -1.23
CA THR A 38 -12.88 -2.12 -2.12
C THR A 38 -12.59 -1.68 -3.54
N LEU A 39 -12.16 -2.61 -4.39
CA LEU A 39 -11.92 -2.37 -5.81
C LEU A 39 -12.94 -3.16 -6.62
N HIS A 40 -13.53 -2.53 -7.63
CA HIS A 40 -14.51 -3.19 -8.50
C HIS A 40 -13.89 -4.32 -9.33
N ASN A 41 -12.61 -4.17 -9.71
CA ASN A 41 -11.85 -5.15 -10.49
C ASN A 41 -10.42 -5.22 -9.96
N VAL A 42 -9.73 -6.31 -10.28
CA VAL A 42 -8.29 -6.43 -10.01
C VAL A 42 -7.55 -5.44 -10.92
N PRO A 43 -6.84 -4.44 -10.38
CA PRO A 43 -6.15 -3.45 -11.18
C PRO A 43 -4.97 -4.09 -11.92
N GLN A 44 -4.86 -3.82 -13.23
CA GLN A 44 -3.68 -4.23 -14.02
C GLN A 44 -2.51 -3.26 -13.88
N ARG A 45 -2.77 -2.04 -13.45
CA ARG A 45 -1.78 -0.99 -13.22
C ARG A 45 -2.24 -0.14 -12.05
N ILE A 46 -1.32 0.16 -11.14
CA ILE A 46 -1.52 1.07 -10.02
C ILE A 46 -0.67 2.30 -10.28
N ARG A 47 -1.25 3.50 -10.19
CA ARG A 47 -0.51 4.76 -10.26
C ARG A 47 -0.49 5.41 -8.88
N ILE A 48 0.65 5.99 -8.53
CA ILE A 48 0.86 6.65 -7.24
C ILE A 48 1.23 8.10 -7.51
N CYS A 49 0.52 9.03 -6.85
CA CYS A 49 0.92 10.43 -6.77
C CYS A 49 1.33 10.76 -5.34
N LEU A 50 2.52 11.35 -5.20
CA LEU A 50 3.04 11.89 -3.95
C LEU A 50 2.79 13.40 -3.95
N ASP A 51 1.93 13.85 -3.05
CA ASP A 51 1.78 15.27 -2.76
C ASP A 51 2.65 15.58 -1.54
N CYS A 52 3.88 16.00 -1.80
CA CYS A 52 4.86 16.30 -0.75
C CYS A 52 4.48 17.54 0.05
N GLN A 53 3.77 18.49 -0.55
CA GLN A 53 3.37 19.73 0.11
C GLN A 53 2.28 19.44 1.15
N GLU A 54 1.29 18.64 0.78
CA GLU A 54 0.18 18.27 1.66
C GLU A 54 0.45 17.00 2.48
N GLY A 55 1.58 16.34 2.25
CA GLY A 55 1.93 15.07 2.89
C GLY A 55 0.94 13.95 2.58
N ARG A 56 0.45 13.86 1.34
CA ARG A 56 -0.55 12.87 0.91
C ARG A 56 0.01 11.89 -0.12
N VAL A 57 -0.57 10.68 -0.13
CA VAL A 57 -0.34 9.67 -1.15
C VAL A 57 -1.69 9.34 -1.76
N VAL A 58 -1.82 9.49 -3.08
CA VAL A 58 -3.04 9.18 -3.81
C VAL A 58 -2.77 7.98 -4.72
N VAL A 59 -3.73 7.05 -4.75
CA VAL A 59 -3.66 5.82 -5.55
C VAL A 59 -4.77 5.85 -6.59
N PHE A 60 -4.41 5.60 -7.85
CA PHE A 60 -5.33 5.53 -9.00
C PHE A 60 -5.24 4.19 -9.72
#